data_AF-A0A1X6N054-F1
#
_entry.id   AF-A0A1X6N054-F1
#
_cell.length_a   1.000
_cell.length_b   1.000
_cell.length_c   1.000
_cell.angle_alpha   90.00
_cell.angle_beta   90.00
_cell.angle_gamma   90.00
#
_symmetry.space_group_name_H-M   'P 1'
#
loop_
_entity.id
_entity.type
_entity.pdbx_description
1 polymer ?
#
loop_
_entity_poly.entity_id
_entity_poly.type
_entity_poly.pdbx_seq_one_letter_code
_entity_poly.pdbx_strand_id
1 'polypeptide(L)'
;MGRLETTRRTPAAGHHPNNRSTANLVTYRFRGKMVYVTAAPSYEKAVEFAKVLFREDLRDVDDSCISFYVTVNAPTGIQSVQISPMAWKEVTTTLVRYEIIDVIVEPQVVIHEAETPPNYLDVVSKERKPEVARARSTTPDPERSRTAAAAGRKEKALSWIEKRLM
;
A
#
# COMPACT_ATOMS: atom_id res chain seq x y z
N MET A 1 14.01 7.16 -75.43
CA MET A 1 12.82 7.99 -75.16
C MET A 1 11.63 7.06 -74.91
N GLY A 2 11.21 6.89 -73.66
CA GLY A 2 10.07 6.05 -73.29
C GLY A 2 10.03 5.87 -71.78
N ARG A 3 8.97 6.38 -71.15
CA ARG A 3 8.90 6.89 -69.78
C ARG A 3 8.44 5.80 -68.80
N LEU A 4 9.06 5.74 -67.62
CA LEU A 4 8.65 4.91 -66.47
C LEU A 4 7.25 5.32 -66.00
N GLU A 5 6.26 4.44 -66.12
CA GLU A 5 4.96 4.59 -65.45
C GLU A 5 5.10 4.07 -64.01
N THR A 6 5.37 5.00 -63.10
CA THR A 6 5.30 4.76 -61.65
C THR A 6 3.87 5.02 -61.20
N THR A 7 3.07 3.96 -61.09
CA THR A 7 1.73 4.05 -60.48
C THR A 7 1.91 4.34 -58.99
N ARG A 8 1.72 5.62 -58.61
CA ARG A 8 1.56 6.08 -57.23
C ARG A 8 0.44 5.28 -56.57
N ARG A 9 0.78 4.31 -55.73
CA ARG A 9 -0.13 3.77 -54.73
C ARG A 9 -0.16 4.76 -53.56
N THR A 10 -1.23 5.55 -53.50
CA THR A 10 -1.63 6.29 -52.30
C THR A 10 -1.98 5.27 -51.20
N PRO A 11 -1.37 5.32 -50.00
CA PRO A 11 -1.95 4.64 -48.86
C PRO A 11 -3.21 5.41 -48.47
N ALA A 12 -4.37 4.83 -48.75
CA ALA A 12 -5.62 5.27 -48.15
C ALA A 12 -5.45 5.18 -46.62
N ALA A 13 -5.45 6.34 -45.96
CA ALA A 13 -5.59 6.43 -44.53
C ALA A 13 -6.89 5.72 -44.14
N GLY A 14 -6.77 4.47 -43.68
CA GLY A 14 -7.83 3.74 -43.01
C GLY A 14 -8.12 4.44 -41.70
N HIS A 15 -8.89 5.53 -41.78
CA HIS A 15 -9.54 6.13 -40.63
C HIS A 15 -10.59 5.10 -40.20
N HIS A 16 -10.22 4.18 -39.32
CA HIS A 16 -11.20 3.39 -38.60
C HIS A 16 -12.01 4.39 -37.76
N PRO A 17 -13.32 4.59 -38.04
CA PRO A 17 -14.16 5.23 -37.06
C PRO A 17 -14.20 4.27 -35.88
N ASN A 18 -13.37 4.54 -34.88
CA ASN A 18 -13.39 3.84 -33.62
C ASN A 18 -14.73 4.23 -32.99
N ASN A 19 -15.77 3.43 -33.26
CA ASN A 19 -17.12 3.56 -32.74
C ASN A 19 -17.07 3.31 -31.23
N ARG A 20 -16.57 4.30 -30.50
CA ARG A 20 -16.34 4.32 -29.05
C ARG A 20 -17.60 4.79 -28.32
N SER A 21 -18.72 4.12 -28.59
CA SER A 21 -19.92 4.24 -27.76
C SER A 21 -20.47 2.88 -27.37
N THR A 22 -19.59 1.90 -27.16
CA THR A 22 -19.93 0.72 -26.39
C THR A 22 -19.77 1.11 -24.92
N ALA A 23 -20.87 1.15 -24.16
CA ALA A 23 -20.77 1.26 -22.72
C ALA A 23 -19.76 0.22 -22.21
N ASN A 24 -18.70 0.69 -21.53
CA ASN A 24 -17.67 -0.19 -21.01
C ASN A 24 -18.31 -1.11 -19.98
N LEU A 25 -18.51 -2.37 -20.33
CA LEU A 25 -19.01 -3.37 -19.41
C LEU A 25 -17.81 -3.89 -18.62
N VAL A 26 -17.90 -3.86 -17.30
CA VAL A 26 -16.88 -4.32 -16.36
C VAL A 26 -17.51 -5.34 -15.42
N THR A 27 -16.68 -6.01 -14.63
CA THR A 27 -17.10 -7.01 -13.66
C THR A 27 -16.69 -6.56 -12.28
N TYR A 28 -17.63 -6.39 -11.36
CA TYR A 28 -17.28 -6.16 -9.96
C TYR A 28 -17.11 -7.50 -9.26
N ARG A 29 -16.01 -7.64 -8.52
CA ARG A 29 -15.72 -8.82 -7.71
C ARG A 29 -15.62 -8.44 -6.24
N PHE A 30 -16.40 -9.09 -5.39
CA PHE A 30 -16.37 -8.90 -3.94
C PHE A 30 -16.53 -10.25 -3.24
N ARG A 31 -15.57 -10.65 -2.39
CA ARG A 31 -15.59 -11.92 -1.64
C ARG A 31 -15.93 -13.16 -2.49
N GLY A 32 -15.40 -13.21 -3.71
CA GLY A 32 -15.66 -14.30 -4.66
C GLY A 32 -16.99 -14.24 -5.41
N LYS A 33 -17.91 -13.32 -5.06
CA LYS A 33 -19.09 -12.99 -5.87
C LYS A 33 -18.67 -12.07 -7.02
N MET A 34 -19.18 -12.31 -8.22
CA MET A 34 -18.87 -11.52 -9.42
C MET A 34 -20.14 -11.09 -10.15
N VAL A 35 -20.22 -9.82 -10.55
CA VAL A 35 -21.39 -9.27 -11.25
C VAL A 35 -20.96 -8.36 -12.39
N TYR A 36 -21.51 -8.58 -13.59
CA TYR A 36 -21.32 -7.67 -14.73
C TYR A 36 -22.13 -6.40 -14.57
N VAL A 37 -21.49 -5.26 -14.77
CA VAL A 37 -22.11 -3.94 -14.69
C VAL A 37 -21.55 -3.01 -15.76
N THR A 38 -22.34 -2.01 -16.13
CA THR A 38 -21.80 -0.86 -16.87
C THR A 38 -20.86 -0.09 -15.96
N ALA A 39 -19.69 0.31 -16.48
CA ALA A 39 -18.74 1.11 -15.74
C ALA A 39 -19.43 2.36 -15.18
N ALA A 40 -19.27 2.57 -13.87
CA ALA A 40 -19.83 3.73 -13.21
C ALA A 40 -19.20 5.02 -13.76
N PRO A 41 -19.97 6.10 -13.93
CA PRO A 41 -19.46 7.35 -14.50
C PRO A 41 -18.51 8.10 -13.55
N SER A 42 -18.56 7.81 -12.25
CA SER A 42 -17.67 8.36 -11.22
C SER A 42 -17.36 7.31 -10.16
N TYR A 43 -16.35 7.59 -9.34
CA TYR A 43 -15.95 6.73 -8.23
C TYR A 43 -17.07 6.59 -7.18
N GLU A 44 -17.75 7.69 -6.85
CA GLU A 44 -18.85 7.70 -5.88
C GLU A 44 -20.02 6.84 -6.37
N LYS A 45 -20.33 6.91 -7.68
CA LYS A 45 -21.32 6.01 -8.30
C LYS A 45 -20.87 4.56 -8.30
N ALA A 46 -19.58 4.30 -8.38
CA ALA A 46 -19.04 2.95 -8.23
C ALA A 46 -19.31 2.41 -6.82
N VAL A 47 -19.10 3.22 -5.79
CA VAL A 47 -19.40 2.87 -4.39
C VAL A 47 -20.88 2.56 -4.22
N GLU A 48 -21.77 3.44 -4.74
CA GLU A 48 -23.21 3.21 -4.72
C GLU A 48 -23.58 1.88 -5.42
N PHE A 49 -23.00 1.61 -6.60
CA PHE A 49 -23.25 0.37 -7.33
C PHE A 49 -22.78 -0.84 -6.53
N ALA A 50 -21.57 -0.81 -5.95
CA ALA A 50 -21.06 -1.88 -5.12
C ALA A 50 -22.00 -2.16 -3.93
N LYS A 51 -22.48 -1.11 -3.24
CA LYS A 51 -23.44 -1.25 -2.13
C LYS A 51 -24.78 -1.84 -2.56
N VAL A 52 -25.29 -1.50 -3.74
CA VAL A 52 -26.53 -2.06 -4.28
C VAL A 52 -26.35 -3.54 -4.63
N LEU A 53 -25.25 -3.88 -5.30
CA LEU A 53 -24.97 -5.25 -5.79
C LEU A 53 -24.63 -6.21 -4.65
N PHE A 54 -23.87 -5.73 -3.66
CA PHE A 54 -23.41 -6.52 -2.53
C PHE A 54 -24.08 -6.06 -1.23
N ARG A 55 -25.38 -5.77 -1.30
CA ARG A 55 -26.15 -5.20 -0.17
C ARG A 55 -26.09 -6.03 1.11
N GLU A 56 -26.00 -7.35 0.99
CA GLU A 56 -25.88 -8.24 2.16
C GLU A 56 -24.61 -7.97 2.98
N ASP A 57 -23.54 -7.54 2.33
CA ASP A 57 -22.21 -7.41 2.92
C ASP A 57 -21.76 -5.95 3.09
N LEU A 58 -22.22 -5.04 2.23
CA LEU A 58 -21.71 -3.65 2.16
C LEU A 58 -22.70 -2.59 2.63
N ARG A 59 -23.93 -2.95 3.03
CA ARG A 59 -24.97 -1.97 3.40
C ARG A 59 -24.56 -1.03 4.53
N ASP A 60 -23.92 -1.57 5.56
CA ASP A 60 -23.55 -0.83 6.77
C ASP A 60 -22.08 -0.40 6.78
N VAL A 61 -21.36 -0.64 5.68
CA VAL A 61 -19.96 -0.23 5.53
C VAL A 61 -19.92 1.24 5.12
N ASP A 62 -19.04 2.04 5.73
CA ASP A 62 -18.85 3.43 5.34
C ASP A 62 -18.27 3.54 3.91
N ASP A 63 -18.67 4.57 3.17
CA ASP A 63 -18.20 4.78 1.80
C ASP A 63 -16.67 4.95 1.74
N SER A 64 -16.06 5.55 2.77
CA SER A 64 -14.61 5.76 2.85
C SER A 64 -13.83 4.46 2.99
N CYS A 65 -14.48 3.37 3.41
CA CYS A 65 -13.84 2.07 3.56
C CYS A 65 -13.86 1.26 2.27
N ILE A 66 -14.57 1.70 1.22
CA ILE A 66 -14.73 0.93 -0.01
C ILE A 66 -13.71 1.42 -1.05
N SER A 67 -12.79 0.51 -1.37
CA SER A 67 -11.69 0.74 -2.32
C SER A 67 -11.81 -0.19 -3.52
N PHE A 68 -11.45 0.31 -4.70
CA PHE A 68 -11.49 -0.45 -5.94
C PHE A 68 -10.08 -0.73 -6.46
N TYR A 69 -9.85 -1.93 -6.95
CA TYR A 69 -8.57 -2.36 -7.50
C TYR A 69 -8.74 -3.02 -8.86
N VAL A 70 -7.68 -2.97 -9.66
CA VAL A 70 -7.55 -3.75 -10.89
C VAL A 70 -6.28 -4.57 -10.85
N THR A 71 -6.32 -5.75 -11.44
CA THR A 71 -5.15 -6.60 -11.56
C THR A 71 -4.36 -6.22 -12.81
N VAL A 72 -3.08 -5.91 -12.66
CA VAL A 72 -2.17 -5.58 -13.76
C VAL A 72 -1.04 -6.60 -13.86
N ASN A 73 -0.60 -6.89 -15.08
CA ASN A 73 0.58 -7.71 -15.32
C ASN A 73 1.82 -6.80 -15.39
N ALA A 74 2.61 -6.79 -14.32
CA ALA A 74 3.87 -6.06 -14.26
C ALA A 74 5.04 -7.00 -14.57
N PRO A 75 6.24 -6.47 -14.92
CA PRO A 75 7.42 -7.31 -15.15
C PRO A 75 7.80 -8.20 -13.96
N THR A 76 7.44 -7.78 -12.75
CA THR A 76 7.68 -8.50 -11.49
C THR A 76 6.57 -9.51 -11.15
N GLY A 77 5.55 -9.64 -12.00
CA GLY A 77 4.40 -10.53 -11.81
C GLY A 77 3.07 -9.78 -11.76
N ILE A 78 2.03 -10.54 -11.41
CA ILE A 78 0.67 -10.01 -11.28
C ILE A 78 0.57 -9.15 -10.01
N GLN A 79 0.10 -7.92 -10.15
CA GLN A 79 -0.06 -6.97 -9.04
C GLN A 79 -1.49 -6.44 -9.01
N SER A 80 -2.01 -6.19 -7.80
CA SER A 80 -3.26 -5.48 -7.60
C SER A 80 -2.98 -4.00 -7.38
N VAL A 81 -3.64 -3.13 -8.15
CA VAL A 81 -3.42 -1.68 -8.13
C VAL A 81 -4.72 -0.99 -7.79
N GLN A 82 -4.69 -0.13 -6.77
CA GLN A 82 -5.85 0.66 -6.35
C GLN A 82 -6.16 1.73 -7.39
N ILE A 83 -7.44 1.91 -7.69
CA ILE A 83 -7.96 2.97 -8.53
C ILE A 83 -8.37 4.12 -7.61
N SER A 84 -7.71 5.27 -7.71
CA SER A 84 -8.10 6.44 -6.94
C SER A 84 -9.35 7.12 -7.53
N PRO A 85 -10.10 7.90 -6.74
CA PRO A 85 -11.23 8.67 -7.26
C PRO A 85 -10.86 9.60 -8.44
N MET A 86 -9.65 10.17 -8.40
CA MET A 86 -9.13 11.06 -9.45
C MET A 86 -8.81 10.34 -10.75
N ALA A 87 -8.42 9.06 -10.67
CA ALA A 87 -8.04 8.25 -11.82
C ALA A 87 -9.21 7.44 -12.40
N TRP A 88 -10.35 7.39 -11.70
CA TRP A 88 -11.47 6.50 -12.03
C TRP A 88 -11.88 6.55 -13.50
N LYS A 89 -12.13 7.75 -14.02
CA LYS A 89 -12.61 7.95 -15.40
C LYS A 89 -11.60 7.49 -16.44
N GLU A 90 -10.33 7.84 -16.25
CA GLU A 90 -9.26 7.45 -17.18
C GLU A 90 -9.03 5.94 -17.13
N VAL A 91 -8.99 5.34 -15.94
CA VAL A 91 -8.80 3.89 -15.81
C VAL A 91 -9.97 3.14 -16.43
N THR A 92 -11.21 3.43 -16.02
CA THR A 92 -12.40 2.71 -16.51
C THR A 92 -12.68 2.85 -18.01
N THR A 93 -12.21 3.93 -18.64
CA THR A 93 -12.30 4.08 -20.11
C THR A 93 -11.29 3.21 -20.86
N THR A 94 -10.15 2.90 -20.23
CA THR A 94 -9.08 2.07 -20.80
C THR A 94 -9.27 0.58 -20.55
N LEU A 95 -10.08 0.20 -19.56
CA LEU A 95 -10.34 -1.21 -19.26
C LEU A 95 -10.96 -1.92 -20.47
N VAL A 96 -10.51 -3.15 -20.70
CA VAL A 96 -11.13 -4.01 -21.70
C VAL A 96 -12.53 -4.43 -21.25
N ARG A 97 -13.35 -4.84 -22.20
CA ARG A 97 -14.70 -5.32 -21.88
C ARG A 97 -14.61 -6.56 -20.98
N TYR A 98 -15.46 -6.60 -19.96
CA TYR A 98 -15.53 -7.63 -18.93
C TYR A 98 -14.36 -7.65 -17.94
N GLU A 99 -13.48 -6.65 -17.96
CA GLU A 99 -12.38 -6.53 -17.00
C GLU A 99 -12.87 -6.56 -15.56
N ILE A 100 -12.09 -7.17 -14.67
CA ILE A 100 -12.46 -7.36 -13.26
C ILE A 100 -11.94 -6.19 -12.44
N ILE A 101 -12.87 -5.52 -11.76
CA ILE A 101 -12.59 -4.55 -10.71
C ILE A 101 -12.89 -5.23 -9.38
N ASP A 102 -11.87 -5.35 -8.56
CA ASP A 102 -11.95 -5.85 -7.20
C ASP A 102 -12.50 -4.77 -6.28
N VAL A 103 -13.54 -5.11 -5.53
CA VAL A 103 -14.06 -4.28 -4.43
C VAL A 103 -13.45 -4.82 -3.14
N ILE A 104 -12.82 -3.95 -2.37
CA ILE A 104 -12.17 -4.30 -1.10
C ILE A 104 -12.67 -3.33 -0.02
N VAL A 105 -12.92 -3.87 1.18
CA VAL A 105 -13.23 -3.05 2.35
C VAL A 105 -11.95 -2.89 3.17
N GLU A 106 -11.42 -1.67 3.21
CA GLU A 106 -10.25 -1.32 4.03
C GLU A 106 -10.70 -0.94 5.45
N PRO A 107 -9.99 -1.36 6.50
CA PRO A 107 -10.31 -0.96 7.87
C PRO A 107 -10.02 0.53 8.06
N GLN A 108 -10.98 1.27 8.61
CA GLN A 108 -10.74 2.64 9.09
C GLN A 108 -9.66 2.60 10.19
N VAL A 109 -8.47 3.10 9.87
CA VAL A 109 -7.42 3.31 10.87
C VAL A 109 -7.80 4.55 11.67
N VAL A 110 -8.53 4.35 12.76
CA VAL A 110 -8.72 5.40 13.77
C VAL A 110 -7.38 5.56 14.47
N ILE A 111 -6.60 6.55 14.05
CA ILE A 111 -5.47 7.03 14.85
C ILE A 111 -6.12 7.66 16.08
N HIS A 112 -6.25 6.89 17.15
CA HIS A 112 -6.44 7.48 18.47
C HIS A 112 -5.27 8.43 18.66
N GLU A 113 -5.53 9.74 18.71
CA GLU A 113 -4.58 10.70 19.26
C GLU A 113 -4.23 10.18 20.65
N ALA A 114 -3.10 9.47 20.72
CA ALA A 114 -2.57 8.99 21.96
C ALA A 114 -2.37 10.21 22.85
N GLU A 115 -2.80 10.07 24.10
CA GLU A 115 -2.52 10.98 25.19
C GLU A 115 -1.13 11.62 25.03
N THR A 116 -1.10 12.93 25.25
CA THR A 116 0.09 13.77 25.44
C THR A 116 1.36 12.97 25.68
N PRO A 117 2.42 13.16 24.86
CA PRO A 117 3.67 12.43 25.03
C PRO A 117 4.16 12.52 26.48
N PRO A 118 4.70 11.44 27.08
CA PRO A 118 5.16 11.46 28.46
C PRO A 118 6.12 12.63 28.67
N ASN A 119 5.78 13.51 29.61
CA ASN A 119 6.60 14.67 29.92
C ASN A 119 7.86 14.21 30.68
N TYR A 120 8.97 14.03 29.97
CA TYR A 120 10.25 13.59 30.52
C TYR A 120 11.07 14.71 31.21
N LEU A 121 10.48 15.86 31.54
CA LEU A 121 11.22 17.02 32.07
C LEU A 121 11.47 17.02 33.59
N ASP A 122 11.08 15.98 34.34
CA ASP A 122 11.25 15.94 35.81
C ASP A 122 12.44 15.11 36.31
N VAL A 123 13.53 15.02 35.53
CA VAL A 123 14.75 14.30 35.95
C VAL A 123 15.99 15.18 35.97
N VAL A 124 15.89 16.45 36.37
CA VAL A 124 17.10 17.24 36.66
C VAL A 124 16.91 18.11 37.90
N SER A 125 17.72 17.78 38.91
CA SER A 125 18.23 18.65 39.98
C SER A 125 17.31 18.98 41.15
N LYS A 126 17.43 18.16 42.20
CA LYS A 126 17.43 18.72 43.56
C LYS A 126 18.55 18.08 44.38
N GLU A 127 19.74 18.66 44.22
CA GLU A 127 20.84 18.46 45.15
C GLU A 127 20.92 19.65 46.13
N ARG A 128 21.30 19.32 47.37
CA ARG A 128 21.82 20.16 48.47
C ARG A 128 20.87 20.60 49.58
N LYS A 129 21.10 19.99 50.75
CA LYS A 129 21.24 20.70 52.03
C LYS A 129 22.33 20.04 52.91
N PRO A 130 23.00 20.79 53.81
CA PRO A 130 24.34 20.49 54.30
C PRO A 130 24.39 19.77 55.66
N GLU A 131 25.55 19.17 55.92
CA GLU A 131 26.37 19.21 57.16
C GLU A 131 25.71 18.88 58.52
N VAL A 132 26.09 17.74 59.13
CA VAL A 132 26.61 17.64 60.53
C VAL A 132 27.37 16.30 60.73
N ALA A 133 28.67 16.43 61.04
CA ALA A 133 29.58 15.68 61.93
C ALA A 133 29.61 14.13 62.10
N ARG A 134 30.87 13.63 62.03
CA ARG A 134 31.53 12.55 62.82
C ARG A 134 31.01 11.10 62.64
N ALA A 135 31.82 10.06 62.46
CA ALA A 135 33.16 9.79 62.99
C ALA A 135 33.94 8.69 62.22
N ARG A 136 35.27 8.85 62.21
CA ARG A 136 36.38 7.89 62.45
C ARG A 136 36.57 6.60 61.62
N SER A 137 37.83 6.46 61.17
CA SER A 137 38.62 5.23 60.92
C SER A 137 38.18 4.37 59.73
N THR A 138 39.03 3.87 58.82
CA THR A 138 40.46 3.54 58.88
C THR A 138 40.98 3.42 57.43
N THR A 139 42.16 3.96 57.13
CA THR A 139 43.03 3.63 55.96
C THR A 139 43.64 2.21 56.09
N PRO A 140 44.49 1.71 55.17
CA PRO A 140 44.55 1.76 53.69
C PRO A 140 44.81 0.34 53.08
N ASP A 141 44.85 0.16 51.75
CA ASP A 141 46.02 -0.40 51.01
C ASP A 141 45.70 -0.71 49.52
N PRO A 142 46.71 -0.71 48.61
CA PRO A 142 46.59 -0.69 47.15
C PRO A 142 46.98 -2.03 46.47
N GLU A 143 47.14 -1.95 45.15
CA GLU A 143 47.64 -2.96 44.20
C GLU A 143 46.64 -4.05 43.75
N ARG A 144 46.38 -4.10 42.43
CA ARG A 144 47.07 -5.05 41.53
C ARG A 144 46.67 -4.85 40.06
N SER A 145 47.60 -4.28 39.30
CA SER A 145 48.13 -4.74 38.01
C SER A 145 47.24 -5.47 36.96
N ARG A 146 47.31 -4.91 35.72
CA ARG A 146 47.57 -5.59 34.42
C ARG A 146 46.42 -6.46 33.87
N THR A 147 46.13 -6.64 32.57
CA THR A 147 46.66 -6.24 31.25
C THR A 147 45.60 -6.71 30.22
N ALA A 148 45.24 -5.89 29.25
CA ALA A 148 45.42 -6.08 27.79
C ALA A 148 44.68 -7.23 27.06
N ALA A 149 44.15 -6.85 25.88
CA ALA A 149 43.92 -7.64 24.65
C ALA A 149 42.78 -8.69 24.69
N ALA A 150 42.07 -9.04 23.62
CA ALA A 150 41.89 -8.53 22.26
C ALA A 150 40.77 -9.40 21.62
N ALA A 151 40.27 -8.94 20.46
CA ALA A 151 39.79 -9.76 19.34
C ALA A 151 38.49 -10.59 19.46
N GLY A 152 37.47 -10.14 18.73
CA GLY A 152 37.12 -10.77 17.43
C GLY A 152 36.03 -11.86 17.40
N ARG A 153 35.03 -11.62 16.53
CA ARG A 153 34.22 -12.54 15.66
C ARG A 153 32.77 -12.03 15.62
N LYS A 154 32.21 -11.58 14.49
CA LYS A 154 31.79 -12.26 13.24
C LYS A 154 30.67 -13.30 13.41
N GLU A 155 29.74 -13.23 12.43
CA GLU A 155 28.70 -14.20 11.99
C GLU A 155 27.29 -13.95 12.55
N LYS A 156 26.37 -13.38 11.75
CA LYS A 156 25.55 -14.01 10.67
C LYS A 156 24.77 -15.24 11.14
N ALA A 157 23.45 -15.08 11.28
CA ALA A 157 22.49 -16.18 11.22
C ALA A 157 21.14 -15.69 10.65
N LEU A 158 21.00 -15.81 9.33
CA LEU A 158 19.71 -16.02 8.65
C LEU A 158 19.38 -17.51 8.82
N SER A 159 18.20 -17.87 9.36
CA SER A 159 17.58 -19.21 9.17
C SER A 159 16.33 -19.39 10.06
N TRP A 160 15.18 -18.88 9.64
CA TRP A 160 13.86 -19.31 10.13
C TRP A 160 12.89 -18.96 8.97
N ILE A 161 12.18 -19.81 8.25
CA ILE A 161 11.74 -21.20 8.40
C ILE A 161 11.46 -21.72 6.97
N GLU A 162 12.00 -22.89 6.65
CA GLU A 162 11.57 -23.72 5.54
C GLU A 162 10.75 -24.89 6.12
N LYS A 163 9.82 -25.41 5.31
CA LYS A 163 9.03 -26.66 5.42
C LYS A 163 7.55 -26.51 5.79
N ARG A 164 6.71 -26.77 4.79
CA ARG A 164 5.85 -27.97 4.84
C ARG A 164 5.47 -28.45 3.45
N LEU A 165 5.97 -29.64 3.11
CA LEU A 165 5.56 -30.46 1.99
C LEU A 165 4.49 -31.44 2.52
N MET A 166 3.35 -31.52 1.83
CA MET A 166 2.60 -32.74 1.52
C MET A 166 1.68 -32.45 0.35
#